data_AF-A0A662Q9V6-F1
#
_entry.id   AF-A0A662Q9V6-F1
#
_cell.length_a   1.000
_cell.length_b   1.000
_cell.length_c   1.000
_cell.angle_alpha   90.00
_cell.angle_beta   90.00
_cell.angle_gamma   90.00
#
_symmetry.space_group_name_H-M   'P 1'
#
loop_
_entity.id
_entity.type
_entity.pdbx_description
1 polymer ?
#
loop_
_entity_poly.entity_id
_entity_poly.type
_entity_poly.pdbx_seq_one_letter_code
_entity_poly.pdbx_strand_id
1 'polypeptide(L)' 'MVTTIITFSCDVEDALEIERYCRRNGYSRSWFIRECVMQVVEGRVPFMPRDIKPLLREK' A
#
# COMPACT_ATOMS: atom_id res chain seq x y z
N MET A 1 -8.77 6.15 -23.35
CA MET A 1 -8.07 6.02 -22.04
C MET A 1 -7.78 4.54 -21.84
N VAL A 2 -6.53 4.16 -21.57
CA VAL A 2 -6.16 2.74 -21.36
C VAL A 2 -6.31 2.43 -19.87
N THR A 3 -7.07 1.39 -19.53
CA THR A 3 -7.22 0.91 -18.16
C THR A 3 -6.32 -0.29 -17.96
N THR A 4 -5.33 -0.16 -17.08
CA THR A 4 -4.46 -1.27 -16.68
C THR A 4 -4.93 -1.85 -15.35
N ILE A 5 -5.10 -3.17 -15.32
CA ILE A 5 -5.42 -3.91 -14.09
C ILE A 5 -4.11 -4.50 -13.55
N ILE A 6 -3.84 -4.26 -12.27
CA ILE A 6 -2.67 -4.80 -11.56
C ILE A 6 -3.18 -5.78 -10.51
N THR A 7 -2.72 -7.03 -10.61
CA THR A 7 -2.94 -8.07 -9.60
C THR A 7 -1.60 -8.44 -9.00
N PHE A 8 -1.57 -8.70 -7.70
CA PHE A 8 -0.39 -9.17 -7.00
C PHE A 8 -0.80 -10.11 -5.87
N SER A 9 0.11 -11.00 -5.50
CA SER A 9 -0.04 -11.89 -4.36
C SER A 9 0.82 -11.35 -3.21
N CYS A 10 0.27 -11.38 -2.00
CA CYS A 10 0.98 -11.05 -0.77
C CYS A 10 0.46 -11.94 0.36
N ASP A 11 1.20 -11.94 1.47
CA ASP A 11 0.78 -12.62 2.67
C ASP A 11 -0.51 -11.99 3.23
N VAL A 12 -1.35 -12.82 3.85
CA VAL A 12 -2.64 -12.38 4.39
C VAL A 12 -2.45 -11.30 5.46
N GLU A 13 -1.39 -11.40 6.27
CA GLU A 13 -1.07 -10.41 7.30
C GLU A 13 -0.77 -9.03 6.68
N ASP A 14 0.04 -8.99 5.62
CA ASP A 14 0.37 -7.77 4.90
C ASP A 14 -0.88 -7.14 4.28
N ALA A 15 -1.75 -7.95 3.69
CA ALA A 15 -3.01 -7.49 3.12
C ALA A 15 -3.91 -6.82 4.19
N LEU A 16 -3.98 -7.42 5.38
CA LEU A 16 -4.75 -6.86 6.51
C LEU A 16 -4.14 -5.57 7.04
N GLU A 17 -2.81 -5.44 7.07
CA GLU A 17 -2.14 -4.21 7.51
C GLU A 17 -2.34 -3.05 6.55
N ILE A 18 -2.21 -3.32 5.24
CA ILE A 18 -2.55 -2.35 4.19
C ILE A 18 -3.99 -1.88 4.35
N GLU A 19 -4.93 -2.82 4.54
CA GLU A 19 -6.35 -2.48 4.69
C GLU A 19 -6.60 -1.61 5.92
N ARG A 20 -6.01 -1.95 7.08
CA ARG A 20 -6.13 -1.14 8.30
C ARG A 20 -5.56 0.26 8.11
N TYR A 21 -4.38 0.38 7.50
CA TYR A 21 -3.73 1.66 7.24
C TYR A 21 -4.57 2.53 6.31
N CYS A 22 -5.02 1.97 5.18
CA CYS A 22 -5.87 2.65 4.23
C CYS A 22 -7.16 3.13 4.91
N ARG A 23 -7.83 2.26 5.68
CA ARG A 23 -9.06 2.59 6.39
C ARG A 23 -8.87 3.69 7.43
N ARG A 24 -7.79 3.65 8.23
CA ARG A 24 -7.49 4.70 9.23
C ARG A 24 -7.26 6.07 8.60
N ASN A 25 -6.72 6.11 7.37
CA ASN A 25 -6.39 7.35 6.67
C ASN A 25 -7.43 7.74 5.59
N GLY A 26 -8.53 6.99 5.44
CA GLY A 26 -9.57 7.29 4.46
C GLY A 26 -9.19 6.96 3.00
N TYR A 27 -8.18 6.11 2.79
CA TYR A 27 -7.73 5.68 1.46
C TYR A 27 -8.38 4.35 1.03
N SER A 28 -8.45 4.13 -0.29
CA SER A 28 -8.79 2.82 -0.84
C SER A 28 -7.55 1.90 -0.87
N ARG A 29 -7.75 0.58 -0.89
CA ARG A 29 -6.65 -0.38 -1.11
C ARG A 29 -5.91 -0.13 -2.42
N SER A 30 -6.63 0.29 -3.47
CA SER A 30 -6.04 0.61 -4.78
C SER A 30 -5.15 1.85 -4.75
N TRP A 31 -5.35 2.77 -3.80
CA TRP A 31 -4.45 3.90 -3.59
C TRP A 31 -3.05 3.42 -3.17
N PHE A 32 -2.98 2.47 -2.23
CA PHE A 32 -1.71 1.94 -1.74
C PHE A 32 -0.85 1.34 -2.86
N ILE A 33 -1.45 0.53 -3.73
CA ILE A 33 -0.76 -0.09 -4.87
C ILE A 33 -0.29 0.96 -5.87
N ARG A 34 -1.11 2.00 -6.10
CA ARG A 34 -0.73 3.11 -6.97
C ARG A 34 0.49 3.85 -6.43
N GLU A 35 0.51 4.16 -5.14
CA GLU A 35 1.65 4.83 -4.50
C GLU A 35 2.92 4.00 -4.58
N CYS A 36 2.84 2.70 -4.31
CA CYS A 36 3.99 1.79 -4.43
C CYS A 36 4.56 1.81 -5.86
N VAL A 37 3.69 1.74 -6.88
CA VAL A 37 4.11 1.80 -8.29
C VAL A 37 4.74 3.14 -8.62
N MET A 38 4.14 4.25 -8.20
CA MET A 38 4.66 5.59 -8.46
C MET A 38 6.04 5.81 -7.82
N GLN A 39 6.24 5.34 -6.58
CA GLN A 39 7.53 5.41 -5.90
C GLN A 39 8.63 4.67 -6.67
N VAL A 40 8.35 3.47 -7.17
CA VAL A 40 9.31 2.70 -7.99
C VAL A 40 9.61 3.40 -9.31
N VAL A 41 8.59 3.95 -9.98
CA VAL A 41 8.76 4.71 -11.24
C VAL A 41 9.65 5.94 -11.02
N GLU A 42 9.56 6.56 -9.85
CA GLU A 42 10.39 7.70 -9.45
C GLU A 42 11.79 7.30 -8.92
N GLY A 43 12.13 6.00 -8.95
CA GLY A 43 13.43 5.50 -8.47
C GLY A 43 13.55 5.45 -6.94
N ARG A 44 12.43 5.54 -6.21
CA ARG A 44 12.38 5.44 -4.75
C ARG A 44 12.13 3.99 -4.31
N VAL A 45 12.58 3.66 -3.10
CA VAL A 45 12.20 2.39 -2.46
C VAL A 45 10.73 2.50 -2.05
N PRO A 46 9.86 1.59 -2.51
CA PRO A 46 8.45 1.66 -2.18
C PRO A 46 8.21 1.41 -0.70
N PHE A 47 7.24 2.12 -0.16
CA PHE A 47 6.76 1.95 1.21
C PHE A 47 6.07 0.58 1.35
N MET A 48 6.57 -0.25 2.26
CA MET A 48 6.15 -1.64 2.40
C MET A 48 5.21 -1.83 3.59
N PRO A 49 4.40 -2.92 3.61
CA PRO A 49 3.52 -3.24 4.74
C PRO A 49 4.25 -3.27 6.09
N ARG A 50 5.48 -3.79 6.13
CA ARG A 50 6.33 -3.77 7.34
C ARG A 50 6.60 -2.36 7.89
N ASP A 51 6.61 -1.34 7.05
CA ASP A 51 6.81 0.06 7.44
C ASP A 51 5.51 0.68 8.01
N ILE A 52 4.38 0.00 7.85
CA ILE A 52 3.06 0.39 8.41
C ILE A 52 2.96 0.06 9.90
N LYS A 53 3.50 -1.08 10.35
CA LYS A 53 3.45 -1.52 11.76
C LYS A 53 3.86 -0.42 12.77
N PRO A 54 4.97 0.31 12.57
CA PRO A 54 5.33 1.42 13.45
C PRO A 54 4.31 2.56 13.42
N LEU A 55 3.85 2.98 12.24
CA LEU A 55 2.90 4.08 12.07
C LEU A 55 1.53 3.80 12.69
N LEU A 56 1.15 2.52 12.81
CA LEU A 56 -0.08 2.14 13.49
C LEU A 56 0.02 2.19 15.02
N ARG A 57 1.23 2.14 15.60
CA ARG A 57 1.46 2.16 17.05
C ARG A 57 1.53 3.55 17.67
N GLU A 58 1.81 4.59 16.87
CA GLU A 58 2.02 5.96 17.35
C GLU A 58 0.73 6.80 17.54
N LYS A 59 -0.47 6.19 17.48
CA LYS A 59 -1.75 6.86 17.68
C LYS A 59 -2.74 6.03 18.49
#